data_AF-A0A8T4I6J6-F1
#
_entry.id   AF-A0A8T4I6J6-F1
#
_cell.length_a   1.000
_cell.length_b   1.000
_cell.length_c   1.000
_cell.angle_alpha   90.00
_cell.angle_beta   90.00
_cell.angle_gamma   90.00
#
_symmetry.space_group_name_H-M   'P 1'
#
loop_
_entity.id
_entity.type
_entity.pdbx_description
1 polymer ?
#
loop_
_entity_poly.entity_id
_entity_poly.type
_entity_poly.pdbx_seq_one_letter_code
_entity_poly.pdbx_strand_id
1 'polypeptide(L)' 'RQATGWARTAALGACAFCKMLAVRGAVYARDTANFRAHDGCHCGVVPIFRGQTFELSDKAREWERLYQEYA' A
#
# COMPACT_ATOMS: atom_id res chain seq x y z
N ARG A 1 -20.24 6.12 4.03
CA ARG A 1 -19.54 6.82 2.91
C ARG A 1 -18.93 5.75 2.00
N GLN A 2 -19.03 5.87 0.68
CA GLN A 2 -18.43 4.91 -0.27
C GLN A 2 -17.01 5.36 -0.61
N ALA A 3 -16.04 4.44 -0.57
CA ALA A 3 -14.65 4.70 -0.96
C ALA A 3 -14.55 4.88 -2.49
N THR A 4 -13.70 5.80 -2.93
CA THR A 4 -13.41 6.11 -4.34
C THR A 4 -12.10 5.49 -4.82
N GLY A 5 -11.26 5.00 -3.91
CA GLY A 5 -10.02 4.28 -4.23
C GLY A 5 -9.49 3.51 -3.03
N TRP A 6 -8.49 2.66 -3.24
CA TRP A 6 -7.87 1.84 -2.18
C TRP A 6 -6.36 1.83 -2.34
N ALA A 7 -5.65 1.87 -1.21
CA ALA A 7 -4.20 1.72 -1.14
C ALA A 7 -3.82 0.60 -0.18
N ARG A 8 -2.64 0.01 -0.42
CA ARG A 8 -2.01 -0.92 0.53
C ARG A 8 -1.04 -0.16 1.43
N THR A 9 -0.92 -0.60 2.67
CA THR A 9 0.05 -0.08 3.63
C THR A 9 0.89 -1.22 4.20
N ALA A 10 2.08 -0.91 4.68
CA ALA A 10 3.00 -1.88 5.26
C ALA A 10 3.72 -1.27 6.46
N ALA A 11 3.82 -2.02 7.55
CA ALA A 11 4.67 -1.66 8.69
C ALA A 11 6.15 -1.91 8.36
N LEU A 12 7.05 -1.39 9.20
CA LEU A 12 8.50 -1.53 9.02
C LEU A 12 8.95 -3.00 8.92
N GLY A 13 8.35 -3.88 9.72
CA GLY A 13 8.60 -5.33 9.74
C GLY A 13 7.91 -6.14 8.65
N ALA A 14 7.24 -5.50 7.68
CA ALA A 14 6.64 -6.21 6.55
C ALA A 14 7.73 -6.78 5.62
N CYS A 15 7.40 -7.90 4.96
CA CYS A 15 8.26 -8.50 3.94
C CYS A 15 8.37 -7.59 2.69
N ALA A 16 9.35 -7.87 1.84
CA ALA A 16 9.57 -7.10 0.61
C ALA A 16 8.35 -7.08 -0.31
N PHE A 17 7.64 -8.21 -0.46
CA PHE A 17 6.43 -8.24 -1.30
C PHE A 17 5.35 -7.27 -0.79
N CYS A 18 5.12 -7.24 0.53
CA CYS A 18 4.14 -6.32 1.12
C CYS A 18 4.56 -4.85 0.99
N LYS A 19 5.85 -4.55 1.14
CA LYS A 19 6.40 -3.20 0.92
C LYS A 19 6.22 -2.77 -0.53
N MET A 20 6.50 -3.65 -1.49
CA MET A 20 6.27 -3.40 -2.92
C MET A 20 4.79 -3.09 -3.22
N LEU A 21 3.84 -3.80 -2.61
CA LEU A 21 2.43 -3.47 -2.80
C LEU A 21 2.06 -2.08 -2.23
N ALA A 22 2.66 -1.69 -1.11
CA ALA A 22 2.37 -0.43 -0.44
C ALA A 22 2.87 0.80 -1.23
N VAL A 23 3.97 0.68 -1.96
CA VAL A 23 4.52 1.81 -2.74
C VAL A 23 3.69 2.15 -3.97
N ARG A 24 2.79 1.26 -4.42
CA ARG A 24 1.93 1.52 -5.59
C ARG A 24 0.87 2.61 -5.37
N GLY A 25 0.65 3.03 -4.12
CA GLY A 25 -0.33 4.06 -3.80
C GLY A 25 -1.79 3.63 -3.97
N ALA A 26 -2.67 4.59 -4.23
CA ALA A 26 -4.12 4.42 -4.29
C ALA A 26 -4.63 3.89 -5.64
N VAL A 27 -3.99 2.84 -6.17
CA VAL A 27 -4.29 2.27 -7.49
C VAL A 27 -5.23 1.07 -7.45
N TYR A 28 -5.60 0.60 -6.26
CA TYR A 28 -6.36 -0.64 -6.11
C TYR A 28 -7.87 -0.40 -6.13
N ALA A 29 -8.59 -1.42 -6.59
CA ALA A 29 -10.02 -1.55 -6.39
C ALA A 29 -10.32 -2.29 -5.08
N ARG A 30 -11.56 -2.21 -4.60
CA ARG A 30 -11.97 -2.80 -3.31
C ARG A 30 -11.67 -4.30 -3.21
N ASP A 31 -11.95 -5.02 -4.29
CA ASP A 31 -11.80 -6.46 -4.44
C ASP A 31 -10.34 -6.90 -4.57
N THR A 32 -9.50 -6.08 -5.20
CA THR A 32 -8.07 -6.37 -5.40
C THR A 32 -7.17 -5.84 -4.27
N ALA A 33 -7.67 -4.92 -3.46
CA ALA A 33 -6.91 -4.36 -2.35
C ALA A 33 -6.90 -5.28 -1.11
N ASN A 34 -7.95 -6.05 -0.88
CA ASN A 34 -8.11 -6.83 0.36
C ASN A 34 -7.79 -8.31 0.17
N PHE A 35 -6.50 -8.67 0.27
CA PHE A 35 -6.07 -10.07 0.31
C PHE A 35 -4.94 -10.30 1.30
N ARG A 36 -4.93 -11.49 1.89
CA ARG A 36 -3.85 -11.99 2.76
C ARG A 36 -2.87 -12.77 1.88
N ALA A 37 -1.67 -12.22 1.69
CA ALA A 37 -0.64 -12.88 0.88
C ALA A 37 -0.01 -14.09 1.60
N HIS A 38 0.17 -13.96 2.92
CA HIS A 38 0.76 -14.99 3.80
C HIS A 38 0.39 -14.69 5.26
N ASP A 39 0.72 -15.61 6.16
CA ASP A 39 0.50 -15.45 7.60
C ASP A 39 1.50 -14.49 8.24
N GLY A 40 1.10 -13.83 9.32
CA GLY A 40 1.93 -12.83 10.00
C GLY A 40 2.29 -11.63 9.11
N CYS A 41 1.47 -11.32 8.09
CA CYS A 41 1.73 -10.18 7.21
C CYS A 41 1.50 -8.86 7.97
N HIS A 42 2.54 -8.05 8.12
CA HIS A 42 2.45 -6.71 8.71
C HIS A 42 1.96 -5.67 7.68
N CYS A 43 1.00 -6.03 6.83
CA CYS A 43 0.42 -5.16 5.81
C CYS A 43 -1.06 -4.92 6.05
N GLY A 44 -1.57 -3.79 5.55
CA GLY A 44 -2.96 -3.40 5.66
C GLY A 44 -3.51 -2.84 4.36
N VAL A 45 -4.77 -2.42 4.44
CA VAL A 45 -5.48 -1.77 3.36
C VAL A 45 -6.20 -0.54 3.91
N VAL A 46 -6.16 0.57 3.16
CA VAL A 46 -6.84 1.81 3.53
C VAL A 46 -7.77 2.27 2.41
N PRO A 47 -9.03 2.63 2.72
CA PRO A 47 -9.94 3.24 1.76
C PRO A 47 -9.64 4.73 1.62
N ILE A 48 -9.76 5.25 0.40
CA ILE A 48 -9.72 6.67 0.08
C ILE A 48 -11.14 7.11 -0.21
N PHE A 49 -11.65 8.12 0.50
CA PHE A 49 -12.98 8.67 0.27
C PHE A 49 -12.94 9.91 -0.63
N ARG A 50 -14.09 10.28 -1.19
CA ARG A 50 -14.24 11.48 -2.01
C ARG A 50 -13.69 12.71 -1.29
N GLY A 51 -12.79 13.44 -1.96
CA GLY A 51 -12.12 14.64 -1.42
C GLY A 51 -10.87 14.35 -0.59
N GLN A 52 -10.49 13.09 -0.40
CA GLN A 52 -9.20 12.72 0.19
C GLN A 52 -8.17 12.45 -0.90
N THR A 53 -6.94 12.87 -0.63
CA THR A 53 -5.75 12.46 -1.39
C THR A 53 -4.98 11.44 -0.56
N PHE A 54 -4.44 10.43 -1.21
CA PHE A 54 -3.53 9.48 -0.57
C PHE A 54 -2.09 9.85 -0.90
N GLU A 55 -1.28 9.99 0.14
CA GLU A 55 0.14 10.22 0.04
C GLU A 55 0.89 9.05 0.66
N LEU A 56 2.01 8.66 0.04
CA LEU A 56 2.90 7.69 0.64
C LEU A 56 3.43 8.23 1.98
N SER A 57 3.72 7.34 2.93
CA SER A 57 4.50 7.71 4.10
C SER A 57 5.96 7.98 3.70
N ASP A 58 6.75 8.66 4.54
CA ASP A 58 8.17 8.88 4.28
C ASP A 58 8.93 7.57 4.03
N LYS A 59 8.60 6.53 4.80
CA LYS A 59 9.18 5.20 4.62
C LYS A 59 8.73 4.51 3.34
N ALA A 60 7.47 4.69 2.93
CA ALA A 60 7.01 4.15 1.66
C ALA A 60 7.65 4.89 0.46
N ARG A 61 7.86 6.21 0.53
CA ARG A 61 8.64 6.96 -0.47
C ARG A 61 10.09 6.48 -0.56
N GLU A 62 10.71 6.21 0.59
CA GLU A 62 12.06 5.63 0.63
C GLU A 62 12.11 4.26 -0.07
N TRP A 63 11.15 3.37 0.23
CA TRP A 63 11.06 2.07 -0.44
C TRP A 63 10.75 2.20 -1.93
N GLU A 64 9.89 3.14 -2.33
CA GLU A 64 9.56 3.40 -3.74
C GLU A 64 10.82 3.75 -4.51
N ARG A 65 11.64 4.67 -3.98
CA ARG A 65 12.93 5.02 -4.57
C ARG A 65 13.84 3.79 -4.71
N LEU A 66 13.94 2.96 -3.66
CA LEU A 66 14.75 1.74 -3.70
C LEU A 66 14.24 0.74 -4.74
N TYR A 67 12.93 0.56 -4.88
CA TYR A 67 12.37 -0.32 -5.90
C TYR A 67 12.62 0.23 -7.31
N GLN A 68 12.46 1.53 -7.52
CA GLN A 68 12.73 2.17 -8.82
C GLN A 68 14.20 2.07 -9.23
N GLU A 69 15.11 2.07 -8.26
CA GLU A 69 16.56 2.06 -8.50
C GLU A 69 17.13 0.65 -8.73
N TYR A 70 16.54 -0.39 -8.10
CA TYR A 70 17.17 -1.71 -8.00
C TYR A 70 16.29 -2.91 -8.40
N ALA A 71 15.01 -2.72 -8.75
CA ALA A 71 14.09 -3.81 -9.13
C ALA A 71 13.66 -3.69 -10.59
#